data_AF-A0A3D9SD30-F1
#
_entry.id   AF-A0A3D9SD30-F1
#
_cell.length_a   1.000
_cell.length_b   1.000
_cell.length_c   1.000
_cell.angle_alpha   90.00
_cell.angle_beta   90.00
_cell.angle_gamma   90.00
#
_symmetry.space_group_name_H-M   'P 1'
#
loop_
_entity.id
_entity.type
_entity.pdbx_description
1 polymer ?
#
loop_
_entity_poly.entity_id
_entity_poly.type
_entity_poly.pdbx_seq_one_letter_code
_entity_poly.pdbx_strand_id
1 'polypeptide(L)'
;MEEQLTEITGSKRGVFAQSIQVRLVSDLKKSQSYYRDVLGCNVDDWGHAERDGMTIILQQAVSVDDVRPNPPSQKRSDYPTEWEGPQFGWDSFIHVDWDDLYSIC
;
A
#
# COMPACT_ATOMS: atom_id res chain seq x y z
N MET A 1 1.26 26.89 -7.68
CA MET A 1 2.28 25.80 -7.67
C MET A 1 2.41 25.16 -9.04
N GLU A 2 1.29 24.84 -9.72
CA GLU A 2 1.31 24.32 -11.11
C GLU A 2 1.98 25.27 -12.11
N GLU A 3 1.67 26.58 -12.07
CA GLU A 3 2.22 27.56 -13.03
C GLU A 3 3.76 27.65 -12.99
N GLN A 4 4.36 27.63 -11.80
CA GLN A 4 5.82 27.63 -11.61
C GLN A 4 6.51 26.34 -12.09
N LEU A 5 5.83 25.20 -12.10
CA LEU A 5 6.41 23.92 -12.51
C LEU A 5 6.47 23.78 -14.05
N THR A 6 5.53 24.42 -14.74
CA THR A 6 5.48 24.47 -16.22
C THR A 6 6.62 25.29 -16.83
N GLU A 7 7.01 26.41 -16.22
CA GLU A 7 8.10 27.25 -16.73
C GLU A 7 9.49 26.60 -16.60
N ILE A 8 9.71 25.75 -15.59
CA ILE A 8 11.02 25.18 -15.29
C ILE A 8 11.37 23.98 -16.18
N THR A 9 10.37 23.24 -16.69
CA THR A 9 10.62 21.91 -17.26
C THR A 9 10.39 21.77 -18.77
N GLY A 10 9.71 22.70 -19.44
CA GLY A 10 9.50 22.70 -20.91
C GLY A 10 8.88 21.41 -21.50
N SER A 11 8.57 20.42 -20.65
CA SER A 11 8.21 19.06 -21.00
C SER A 11 6.94 18.74 -20.23
N LYS A 12 5.90 18.33 -20.96
CA LYS A 12 4.64 17.90 -20.37
C LYS A 12 4.93 16.76 -19.40
N ARG A 13 4.68 16.99 -18.10
CA ARG A 13 4.73 15.93 -17.10
C ARG A 13 3.57 14.97 -17.33
N GLY A 14 3.80 13.68 -17.08
CA GLY A 14 2.72 12.69 -17.07
C GLY A 14 1.74 12.98 -15.93
N VAL A 15 0.44 12.83 -16.20
CA VAL A 15 -0.60 12.85 -15.18
C VAL A 15 -0.80 11.41 -14.71
N PHE A 16 -0.53 11.16 -13.43
CA PHE A 16 -0.86 9.88 -12.80
C PHE A 16 -2.33 9.88 -12.36
N ALA A 17 -3.05 8.79 -12.62
CA ALA A 17 -4.44 8.64 -12.21
C ALA A 17 -4.55 8.07 -10.78
N GLN A 18 -4.42 6.76 -10.64
CA GLN A 18 -4.50 6.04 -9.36
C GLN A 18 -3.23 5.21 -9.15
N SER A 19 -2.76 5.16 -7.90
CA SER A 19 -1.73 4.21 -7.49
C SER A 19 -2.41 3.01 -6.84
N ILE A 20 -2.07 1.82 -7.30
CA ILE A 20 -2.58 0.56 -6.75
C ILE A 20 -1.39 -0.24 -6.25
N GLN A 21 -1.48 -0.73 -5.02
CA GLN A 21 -0.43 -1.56 -4.47
C GLN A 21 -0.57 -2.99 -4.97
N VAL A 22 0.54 -3.60 -5.38
CA VAL A 22 0.58 -5.01 -5.77
C VAL A 22 1.27 -5.81 -4.67
N ARG A 23 0.67 -6.93 -4.25
CA ARG A 23 1.20 -7.79 -3.20
C ARG A 23 1.24 -9.25 -3.63
N LEU A 24 2.43 -9.84 -3.53
CA LEU A 24 2.61 -11.28 -3.73
C LEU A 24 2.03 -12.04 -2.54
N VAL A 25 1.32 -13.13 -2.82
CA VAL A 25 0.70 -14.01 -1.83
C VAL A 25 1.02 -15.47 -2.11
N SER A 26 1.12 -16.27 -1.06
CA SER A 26 1.51 -17.68 -1.17
C SER A 26 0.37 -18.58 -1.65
N ASP A 27 -0.88 -18.18 -1.42
CA ASP A 27 -2.09 -18.86 -1.88
C ASP A 27 -3.16 -17.82 -2.22
N LEU A 28 -3.35 -17.56 -3.51
CA LEU A 28 -4.26 -16.52 -3.98
C LEU A 28 -5.69 -16.72 -3.49
N LYS A 29 -6.22 -17.94 -3.50
CA LYS A 29 -7.61 -18.21 -3.12
C LYS A 29 -7.84 -17.98 -1.63
N LYS A 30 -6.89 -18.43 -0.80
CA LYS A 30 -6.95 -18.17 0.65
C LYS A 30 -6.82 -16.69 0.94
N SER A 31 -5.90 -15.99 0.27
CA SER A 31 -5.73 -14.56 0.45
C SER A 31 -6.97 -13.77 0.01
N GLN A 32 -7.54 -14.04 -1.16
CA GLN A 32 -8.80 -13.42 -1.60
C GLN A 32 -9.92 -13.62 -0.56
N SER A 33 -10.02 -14.83 0.00
CA SER A 33 -11.02 -15.11 1.04
C SER A 33 -10.75 -14.37 2.34
N TYR A 34 -9.49 -14.26 2.75
CA TYR A 34 -9.12 -13.45 3.91
C TYR A 34 -9.48 -11.97 3.72
N TYR A 35 -9.12 -11.38 2.58
CA TYR A 35 -9.43 -9.98 2.30
C TYR A 35 -10.93 -9.72 2.26
N ARG A 36 -11.72 -10.63 1.68
CA ARG A 36 -13.18 -10.51 1.62
C ARG A 36 -13.84 -10.76 2.98
N ASP A 37 -13.57 -11.90 3.58
CA ASP A 37 -14.36 -12.44 4.68
C ASP A 37 -13.88 -11.93 6.04
N VAL A 38 -12.59 -11.58 6.18
CA VAL A 38 -12.01 -11.06 7.44
C VAL A 38 -11.81 -9.56 7.38
N LEU A 39 -11.25 -9.04 6.28
CA LEU A 39 -10.99 -7.60 6.13
C LEU A 39 -12.17 -6.83 5.50
N GLY A 40 -13.24 -7.52 5.08
CA GLY A 40 -14.44 -6.87 4.53
C GLY A 40 -14.19 -6.13 3.21
N CYS A 41 -13.16 -6.53 2.44
CA CYS A 41 -12.88 -5.94 1.14
C CYS A 41 -13.84 -6.49 0.08
N ASN A 42 -14.18 -5.65 -0.89
CA ASN A 42 -14.74 -6.12 -2.15
C ASN A 42 -13.60 -6.74 -2.94
N VAL A 43 -13.70 -8.04 -3.25
CA VAL A 43 -12.65 -8.78 -3.95
C VAL A 43 -13.18 -9.31 -5.27
N ASP A 44 -12.46 -9.04 -6.36
CA ASP A 44 -12.79 -9.57 -7.68
C ASP A 44 -11.96 -10.82 -8.05
N ASP A 45 -12.31 -11.43 -9.19
CA ASP A 45 -11.65 -12.63 -9.70
C ASP A 45 -10.21 -12.39 -10.17
N TRP A 46 -9.84 -11.13 -10.43
CA TRP A 46 -8.49 -10.72 -10.85
C TRP A 46 -7.56 -10.49 -9.66
N GLY A 47 -8.10 -10.51 -8.43
CA GLY A 47 -7.36 -10.32 -7.19
C GLY A 47 -7.33 -8.87 -6.71
N HIS A 48 -8.11 -7.97 -7.29
CA HIS A 48 -8.32 -6.63 -6.73
C HIS A 48 -9.11 -6.76 -5.43
N ALA A 49 -8.56 -6.24 -4.34
CA ALA A 49 -9.20 -6.12 -3.04
C ALA A 49 -9.33 -4.64 -2.70
N GLU A 50 -10.57 -4.17 -2.53
CA GLU A 50 -10.90 -2.77 -2.34
C GLU A 50 -11.73 -2.52 -1.08
N ARG A 51 -11.33 -1.51 -0.29
CA ARG A 51 -12.10 -1.05 0.87
C ARG A 51 -11.68 0.38 1.24
N ASP A 52 -12.66 1.27 1.44
CA ASP A 52 -12.48 2.60 2.05
C ASP A 52 -11.31 3.44 1.46
N GLY A 53 -11.02 3.29 0.16
CA GLY A 53 -9.93 3.98 -0.54
C GLY A 53 -8.61 3.21 -0.63
N MET A 54 -8.48 2.05 0.03
CA MET A 54 -7.39 1.10 -0.19
C MET A 54 -7.71 0.20 -1.38
N THR A 55 -6.79 0.11 -2.34
CA THR A 55 -6.82 -0.88 -3.43
C THR A 55 -5.52 -1.68 -3.43
N ILE A 56 -5.64 -3.00 -3.32
CA ILE A 56 -4.51 -3.94 -3.42
C ILE A 56 -4.80 -4.97 -4.51
N ILE A 57 -3.81 -5.28 -5.34
CA ILE A 57 -3.84 -6.43 -6.26
C ILE A 57 -3.07 -7.58 -5.62
N LEU A 58 -3.75 -8.70 -5.38
CA LEU A 58 -3.17 -9.93 -4.89
C LEU A 58 -2.67 -10.77 -6.07
N GLN A 59 -1.40 -11.16 -6.05
CA GLN A 59 -0.80 -12.00 -7.09
C GLN A 59 -0.16 -13.25 -6.50
N GLN A 60 -0.44 -14.40 -7.10
CA GLN A 60 0.17 -15.66 -6.68
C GLN A 60 1.70 -15.60 -6.86
N ALA A 61 2.43 -15.82 -5.78
CA ALA A 61 3.88 -15.93 -5.82
C ALA A 61 4.33 -17.24 -6.48
N VAL A 62 5.49 -17.21 -7.14
CA VAL A 62 6.12 -18.39 -7.73
C VAL A 62 6.67 -19.30 -6.63
N SER A 63 7.29 -18.72 -5.61
CA SER A 63 7.70 -19.39 -4.38
C SER A 63 7.09 -18.70 -3.16
N VAL A 64 6.85 -19.46 -2.09
CA VAL A 64 6.46 -18.89 -0.79
C VAL A 64 7.54 -17.97 -0.21
N ASP A 65 8.81 -18.21 -0.55
CA ASP A 65 9.94 -17.40 -0.09
C ASP A 65 9.97 -15.99 -0.72
N ASP A 66 9.22 -15.79 -1.82
CA ASP A 66 9.05 -14.48 -2.45
C ASP A 66 8.07 -13.59 -1.67
N VAL A 67 7.25 -14.19 -0.81
CA VAL A 67 6.26 -13.49 0.03
C VAL A 67 6.94 -12.96 1.27
N ARG A 68 7.69 -11.89 1.11
CA ARG A 68 8.40 -11.20 2.19
C ARG A 68 8.07 -9.71 2.20
N PRO A 69 7.97 -9.06 3.38
CA PRO A 69 7.94 -7.61 3.46
C PRO A 69 9.16 -6.98 2.79
N ASN A 70 9.08 -5.68 2.51
CA ASN A 70 10.28 -4.91 2.18
C ASN A 70 11.34 -5.12 3.28
N PRO A 71 12.64 -5.10 2.96
CA PRO A 71 13.67 -5.03 3.99
C PRO A 71 13.49 -3.79 4.88
N PRO A 72 13.94 -3.81 6.15
CA PRO A 72 13.95 -2.62 6.99
C PRO A 72 14.68 -1.46 6.30
N SER A 73 14.10 -0.26 6.34
CA SER A 73 14.73 0.93 5.80
C SER A 73 15.97 1.31 6.62
N GLN A 74 16.94 1.96 5.97
CA GLN A 74 18.07 2.57 6.67
C GLN A 74 17.56 3.59 7.71
N LYS A 75 18.17 3.57 8.91
CA LYS A 75 17.88 4.56 9.95
C LYS A 75 18.36 5.94 9.52
N ARG A 76 17.54 6.95 9.81
CA ARG A 76 17.80 8.33 9.44
C ARG A 76 17.67 9.22 10.66
N SER A 77 18.69 10.03 10.92
CA SER A 77 18.70 10.98 12.04
C SER A 77 18.19 12.37 11.65
N ASP A 78 17.77 12.55 10.39
CA ASP A 78 17.36 13.84 9.81
C ASP A 78 15.84 13.97 9.64
N TYR A 79 15.06 13.11 10.30
CA TYR A 79 13.62 13.33 10.42
C TYR A 79 13.35 14.60 11.24
N PRO A 80 12.23 15.31 11.00
CA PRO A 80 11.82 16.47 11.81
C PRO A 80 11.35 16.08 13.23
N THR A 81 11.70 14.88 13.70
CA THR A 81 11.31 14.23 14.95
C THR A 81 12.46 13.36 15.44
N GLU A 82 12.46 12.94 16.71
CA GLU A 82 13.43 11.98 17.26
C GLU A 82 13.30 10.53 16.72
N TRP A 83 12.29 10.28 15.87
CA TRP A 83 12.09 8.97 15.27
C TRP A 83 13.06 8.73 14.11
N GLU A 84 13.81 7.62 14.16
CA GLU A 84 14.82 7.29 13.13
C GLU A 84 14.31 6.38 12.01
N GLY A 85 13.01 6.13 11.94
CA GLY A 85 12.40 5.19 11.01
C GLY A 85 12.00 3.84 11.64
N PRO A 86 11.28 3.00 10.90
CA PRO A 86 10.63 1.80 11.44
C PRO A 86 11.62 0.69 11.84
N GLN A 87 11.26 -0.11 12.83
CA GLN A 87 12.07 -1.27 13.26
C GLN A 87 12.00 -2.43 12.26
N PHE A 88 10.85 -2.56 11.58
CA PHE A 88 10.59 -3.61 10.59
C PHE A 88 10.36 -2.99 9.22
N GLY A 89 10.44 -3.82 8.19
CA GLY A 89 10.08 -3.43 6.84
C GLY A 89 8.61 -3.09 6.70
N TRP A 90 8.32 -1.99 6.00
CA TRP A 90 6.97 -1.56 5.68
C TRP A 90 6.78 -1.59 4.16
N ASP A 91 5.64 -2.10 3.70
CA ASP A 91 5.25 -2.10 2.29
C ASP A 91 4.05 -1.18 2.01
N SER A 92 3.18 -0.97 3.01
CA SER A 92 2.08 -0.02 2.97
C SER A 92 2.03 0.77 4.27
N PHE A 93 1.62 2.03 4.18
CA PHE A 93 1.25 2.84 5.32
C PHE A 93 -0.12 3.47 5.04
N ILE A 94 -1.09 3.19 5.92
CA ILE A 94 -2.45 3.73 5.82
C ILE A 94 -2.70 4.49 7.11
N HIS A 95 -3.07 5.76 6.97
CA HIS A 95 -3.52 6.59 8.09
C HIS A 95 -5.02 6.41 8.26
N VAL A 96 -5.46 6.20 9.50
CA VAL A 96 -6.88 6.09 9.87
C VAL A 96 -7.10 7.02 11.06
N ASP A 97 -8.08 7.91 10.95
CA ASP A 97 -8.44 8.81 12.04
C ASP A 97 -9.16 8.06 13.16
N TRP A 98 -8.94 8.51 14.40
CA TRP A 98 -9.46 7.82 15.57
C TRP A 98 -10.99 7.79 15.63
N ASP A 99 -11.62 8.83 15.10
CA ASP A 99 -13.08 8.93 15.01
C ASP A 99 -13.67 8.02 13.91
N ASP A 100 -12.85 7.59 12.94
CA ASP A 100 -13.23 6.64 11.88
C ASP A 100 -12.98 5.18 12.28
N LEU A 101 -12.42 4.94 13.47
CA LEU A 101 -12.34 3.62 14.05
C LEU A 101 -13.72 3.19 14.58
N TYR A 102 -14.63 2.83 13.67
CA TYR A 102 -15.87 2.17 14.06
C TYR A 102 -15.51 0.88 14.80
N SER A 103 -16.04 0.73 16.01
CA SER A 103 -15.65 -0.32 16.96
C SER A 103 -15.60 -1.70 16.30
N ILE A 104 -14.40 -2.27 16.23
CA ILE A 104 -14.16 -3.69 15.92
C ILE A 104 -14.50 -4.53 17.16
N CYS A 105 -15.71 -4.33 17.71
CA CYS A 105 -16.22 -5.00 18.91
C CYS A 105 -17.53 -5.72 18.58
#